data_AF-A0A7V9UPS3-F1
#
_entry.id   AF-A0A7V9UPS3-F1
#
_cell.length_a   1.000
_cell.length_b   1.000
_cell.length_c   1.000
_cell.angle_alpha   90.00
_cell.angle_beta   90.00
_cell.angle_gamma   90.00
#
_symmetry.space_group_name_H-M   'P 1'
#
loop_
_entity.id
_entity.type
_entity.pdbx_description
1 polymer ?
#
loop_
_entity_poly.entity_id
_entity_poly.type
_entity_poly.pdbx_seq_one_letter_code
_entity_poly.pdbx_strand_id
1 'polypeptide(L)' 'GYFAAGTLVVWDVDLLSDDVVKVYRASDPDNPKIYRRGEIAEAEPAVRGWQMLVDELFE' A
#
# COMPACT_ATOMS: atom_id res chain seq x y z
N GLY A 1 1.04 -15.78 7.97
CA GLY A 1 1.20 -14.53 7.21
C GLY A 1 -0.04 -13.68 7.38
N TYR A 2 0.05 -12.36 7.25
CA TYR A 2 -1.04 -11.40 7.51
C TYR A 2 -2.38 -11.79 6.86
N PHE A 3 -2.37 -12.22 5.59
CA PHE A 3 -3.59 -12.62 4.87
C PHE A 3 -4.29 -13.86 5.45
N ALA A 4 -3.55 -14.79 6.07
CA ALA A 4 -4.14 -15.96 6.74
C ALA A 4 -4.92 -15.57 8.01
N ALA A 5 -4.69 -14.36 8.54
CA ALA A 5 -5.43 -13.81 9.68
C ALA A 5 -6.64 -12.95 9.25
N GLY A 6 -7.01 -12.94 7.97
CA GLY A 6 -8.14 -12.18 7.45
C GLY A 6 -7.82 -10.72 7.09
N THR A 7 -6.55 -10.30 7.12
CA THR A 7 -6.13 -9.01 6.54
C THR A 7 -6.47 -9.00 5.05
N LEU A 8 -7.00 -7.89 4.54
CA LEU A 8 -7.36 -7.78 3.12
C LEU A 8 -6.29 -7.05 2.30
N VAL A 9 -5.64 -6.06 2.92
CA VAL A 9 -4.61 -5.21 2.31
C VAL A 9 -3.48 -5.00 3.32
N VAL A 10 -2.24 -5.08 2.85
CA VAL A 10 -1.04 -4.72 3.61
C VAL A 10 -0.28 -3.64 2.84
N TRP A 11 0.10 -2.58 3.53
CA TRP A 11 1.06 -1.60 3.05
C TRP A 11 2.42 -1.93 3.63
N ASP A 12 3.39 -2.14 2.75
CA ASP A 12 4.82 -2.15 3.07
C ASP A 12 5.39 -0.80 2.65
N VAL A 13 5.97 -0.07 3.61
CA VAL A 13 6.42 1.32 3.42
C VAL A 13 7.92 1.38 3.64
N ASP A 14 8.65 1.83 2.62
CA ASP A 14 10.09 2.03 2.64
C ASP A 14 10.44 3.45 2.20
N LEU A 15 10.65 4.35 3.18
CA LEU A 15 10.97 5.76 2.92
C LEU A 15 12.38 5.98 2.37
N LEU A 16 13.22 4.94 2.32
CA LEU A 16 14.58 5.01 1.78
C LEU A 16 14.67 4.50 0.34
N SER A 17 13.57 3.96 -0.20
CA SER A 17 13.44 3.43 -1.55
C SER A 17 12.66 4.38 -2.45
N ASP A 18 12.89 4.31 -3.77
CA ASP A 18 12.04 4.97 -4.77
C ASP A 18 10.63 4.35 -4.84
N ASP A 19 10.52 3.05 -4.52
CA ASP A 19 9.27 2.30 -4.43
C ASP A 19 8.70 2.42 -3.02
N VAL A 20 8.21 3.62 -2.68
CA VAL A 20 7.87 4.03 -1.31
C VAL A 20 6.78 3.18 -0.67
N VAL A 21 5.68 2.89 -1.38
CA VAL A 21 4.55 2.12 -0.84
C VAL A 21 4.27 0.93 -1.74
N LYS A 22 4.32 -0.28 -1.18
CA LYS A 22 3.89 -1.52 -1.84
C LYS A 22 2.61 -2.03 -1.21
N VAL A 23 1.54 -2.05 -2.00
CA VAL A 23 0.21 -2.48 -1.57
C VAL A 23 -0.02 -3.91 -2.01
N TYR A 24 0.02 -4.82 -1.04
CA TYR A 24 -0.28 -6.23 -1.23
C TYR A 24 -1.75 -6.49 -0.92
N ARG A 25 -2.41 -7.29 -1.76
CA ARG A 25 -3.81 -7.68 -1.58
C ARG A 25 -3.93 -9.16 -1.31
N ALA A 26 -4.88 -9.54 -0.47
CA ALA A 26 -5.15 -10.95 -0.18
C ALA A 26 -5.48 -11.76 -1.45
N SER A 27 -6.09 -11.12 -2.47
CA SER A 27 -6.43 -11.74 -3.74
C SER A 27 -5.25 -11.95 -4.69
N ASP A 28 -4.18 -11.18 -4.52
CA ASP A 28 -2.99 -11.21 -5.37
C ASP A 28 -1.75 -10.76 -4.56
N PRO A 29 -1.27 -11.61 -3.64
CA PRO A 29 -0.23 -11.23 -2.69
C PRO A 29 1.18 -11.20 -3.29
N ASP A 30 1.39 -11.75 -4.49
CA ASP A 30 2.73 -11.81 -5.12
C ASP A 30 2.97 -10.65 -6.11
N ASN A 31 1.91 -9.90 -6.47
CA ASN A 31 1.98 -8.78 -7.41
C ASN A 31 1.52 -7.48 -6.73
N PRO A 32 2.36 -6.87 -5.88
CA PRO A 32 2.00 -5.63 -5.20
C PRO A 32 1.80 -4.48 -6.20
N LYS A 33 0.88 -3.59 -5.88
CA LYS A 33 0.81 -2.29 -6.54
C LYS A 33 1.77 -1.33 -5.87
N ILE A 34 2.67 -0.73 -6.65
CA ILE A 34 3.71 0.17 -6.15
C ILE A 34 3.27 1.61 -6.35
N TYR A 35 3.48 2.44 -5.33
CA TYR A 35 3.33 3.89 -5.38
C TYR A 35 4.60 4.59 -4.93
N ARG A 36 4.92 5.69 -5.61
CA ARG A 36 6.11 6.52 -5.43
C ARG A 36 5.71 7.93 -4.99
N ARG A 37 6.71 8.73 -4.60
CA ARG A 37 6.54 10.16 -4.29
C ARG A 37 5.80 10.89 -5.43
N GLY A 38 4.91 11.80 -5.06
CA GLY A 38 3.99 12.48 -5.99
C GLY A 38 2.77 11.68 -6.45
N GLU A 39 2.67 10.39 -6.15
CA GLU A 39 1.49 9.57 -6.47
C GLU A 39 0.46 9.52 -5.32
N ILE A 40 -0.75 9.10 -5.64
CA ILE A 40 -1.83 8.87 -4.67
C ILE A 40 -1.99 7.37 -4.44
N ALA A 41 -1.69 6.92 -3.23
CA ALA A 41 -1.85 5.54 -2.81
C ALA A 41 -3.25 5.27 -2.25
N GLU A 42 -3.71 4.01 -2.32
CA GLU A 42 -5.02 3.57 -1.80
C GLU A 42 -4.95 2.27 -0.99
N ALA A 43 -6.05 1.94 -0.31
CA ALA A 43 -6.16 0.76 0.52
C ALA A 43 -7.40 -0.10 0.20
N GLU A 44 -7.87 -0.10 -1.05
CA GLU A 44 -8.99 -0.94 -1.48
C GLU A 44 -8.59 -2.43 -1.52
N PRO A 45 -9.44 -3.34 -1.02
CA PRO A 45 -10.80 -3.12 -0.51
C PRO A 45 -10.90 -2.90 1.01
N ALA A 46 -9.78 -2.82 1.73
CA ALA A 46 -9.78 -2.73 3.20
C ALA A 46 -10.39 -1.41 3.71
N VAL A 47 -10.16 -0.30 3.00
CA VAL A 47 -10.74 1.00 3.31
C VAL A 47 -11.30 1.65 2.05
N ARG A 48 -12.62 1.61 1.89
CA ARG A 48 -13.28 2.07 0.68
C ARG A 48 -13.16 3.58 0.48
N GLY A 49 -12.71 4.00 -0.69
CA GLY A 49 -12.56 5.39 -1.09
C GLY A 49 -11.43 6.15 -0.39
N TRP A 50 -10.68 5.49 0.49
CA TRP A 50 -9.55 6.11 1.16
C TRP A 50 -8.36 6.21 0.22
N GLN A 51 -7.72 7.39 0.25
CA GLN A 51 -6.58 7.75 -0.57
C GLN A 51 -5.65 8.67 0.22
N MET A 52 -4.36 8.65 -0.11
CA MET A 52 -3.36 9.50 0.53
C MET A 52 -2.25 9.84 -0.46
N LEU A 53 -1.77 11.09 -0.46
CA LEU A 53 -0.57 11.46 -1.21
C LEU A 53 0.64 10.81 -0.57
N VAL A 54 1.48 10.13 -1.36
CA VAL A 54 2.68 9.46 -0.85
C VAL A 54 3.66 10.47 -0.23
N ASP A 55 3.64 11.72 -0.68
CA ASP A 55 4.49 12.79 -0.13
C ASP A 55 4.18 13.12 1.33
N GLU A 56 2.95 12.90 1.80
CA GLU A 56 2.54 13.12 3.20
C GLU A 56 3.28 12.19 4.18
N LEU A 57 3.87 11.07 3.70
CA LEU A 57 4.69 10.17 4.53
C LEU A 57 6.04 10.75 4.94
N PHE A 58 6.44 11.89 4.35
CA PHE A 58 7.74 12.53 4.56
C PHE A 58 7.65 13.85 5.36
N GLU A 59 6.44 14.21 5.82
CA GLU A 59 6.19 15.43 6.62
C GLU A 59 6.34 15.22 8.14
#